data_AF-A0A6L2PID3-F1
#
_entry.id   AF-A0A6L2PID3-F1
#
_cell.length_a   1.000
_cell.length_b   1.000
_cell.length_c   1.000
_cell.angle_alpha   90.00
_cell.angle_beta   90.00
_cell.angle_gamma   90.00
#
_symmetry.space_group_name_H-M   'P 1'
#
loop_
_entity.id
_entity.type
_entity.pdbx_description
1 polymer ?
#
loop_
_entity_poly.entity_id
_entity_poly.type
_entity_poly.pdbx_seq_one_letter_code
_entity_poly.pdbx_strand_id
1 'polypeptide(L)'
;MEVSDLLLTAIPITLGVTLILCCYFHKCSSSRKKSAAEAGIVTVSILESFPMVPNVRVLPYVAEKHNTTQQQQLLPEVATLQVEHPRGHISFTLKYNAQESKLKVLVQSARNLPMTDFFPGNCDPYVWVTLLPDRKHRFKTKVRKNTHQPHWCETFCFEDLPIEKLQTQVLQLHVFDYDRITRDDSIGEVLLPLWQVDMLEKQSFCEPLKPASEYGDLLMSLCYVPSDKLTVTVLKAWDLRSMDINLKSDPYVKLCLRSPEKRAEKRKTKIVKCTLSPVFNEAFSFNVANTNIEESSLEIVVMDFDNIGRDELIGRIMLAGRDGSGESETKHWLEMLANPSITVVQWHRLKAEARSRGKKAVH
;
A
#
# COMPACT_ATOMS: atom_id res chain seq x y z
N MET A 1 50.34 -24.78 -31.17
CA MET A 1 50.17 -23.68 -30.21
C MET A 1 48.73 -23.78 -29.70
N GLU A 2 48.37 -24.85 -28.97
CA GLU A 2 48.47 -24.99 -27.49
C GLU A 2 47.78 -23.80 -26.81
N VAL A 3 46.64 -23.86 -26.11
CA VAL A 3 45.93 -24.87 -25.28
C VAL A 3 46.76 -25.50 -24.15
N SER A 4 47.37 -24.64 -23.34
CA SER A 4 47.78 -24.91 -21.96
C SER A 4 48.33 -23.60 -21.37
N ASP A 5 48.16 -23.38 -20.06
CA ASP A 5 48.76 -22.29 -19.26
C ASP A 5 47.92 -21.04 -18.94
N LEU A 6 46.68 -21.23 -18.45
CA LEU A 6 46.11 -20.26 -17.49
C LEU A 6 45.17 -20.90 -16.46
N LEU A 7 45.51 -22.14 -16.08
CA LEU A 7 44.81 -22.93 -15.06
C LEU A 7 45.80 -23.37 -13.99
N LEU A 8 46.45 -22.42 -13.30
CA LEU A 8 47.22 -22.73 -12.08
C LEU A 8 47.40 -21.52 -11.14
N THR A 9 46.30 -20.87 -10.75
CA THR A 9 46.26 -20.10 -9.48
C THR A 9 44.87 -20.22 -8.86
N ALA A 10 44.52 -21.42 -8.42
CA ALA A 10 43.44 -21.61 -7.47
C ALA A 10 44.07 -22.04 -6.12
N ILE A 11 43.53 -21.50 -5.02
CA ILE A 11 43.65 -22.00 -3.64
C ILE A 11 44.93 -21.52 -2.92
N PRO A 12 44.87 -20.47 -2.06
CA PRO A 12 43.97 -20.45 -0.89
C PRO A 12 43.38 -19.04 -0.59
N ILE A 13 42.17 -18.75 -1.04
CA ILE A 13 41.37 -17.61 -0.51
C ILE A 13 39.97 -18.07 -0.04
N THR A 14 39.63 -19.34 -0.27
CA THR A 14 38.35 -19.95 0.12
C THR A 14 38.31 -20.54 1.54
N LEU A 15 39.31 -20.25 2.39
CA LEU A 15 39.33 -20.66 3.82
C LEU A 15 39.37 -19.46 4.81
N GLY A 16 39.35 -18.22 4.31
CA GLY A 16 39.44 -17.00 5.15
C GLY A 16 38.12 -16.27 5.39
N VAL A 17 37.02 -16.63 4.72
CA VAL A 17 35.74 -15.90 4.80
C VAL A 17 34.66 -16.67 5.59
N THR A 18 34.90 -17.94 5.91
CA THR A 18 33.99 -18.79 6.70
C THR A 18 34.26 -18.82 8.21
N LEU A 19 35.25 -18.07 8.70
CA LEU A 19 35.63 -18.06 10.13
C LEU A 19 35.49 -16.72 10.87
N ILE A 20 34.96 -15.67 10.23
CA ILE A 20 34.68 -14.37 10.91
C ILE A 20 33.19 -14.20 11.26
N LEU A 21 32.29 -15.00 10.67
CA LEU A 21 30.86 -14.99 11.00
C LEU A 21 30.47 -15.90 12.19
N CYS A 22 31.40 -16.72 12.70
CA CYS A 22 31.14 -17.64 13.82
C CYS A 22 31.51 -17.08 15.20
N CYS A 23 32.10 -15.88 15.29
CA CYS A 23 32.52 -15.30 16.57
C CYS A 23 31.63 -14.16 17.10
N TYR A 24 30.57 -13.77 16.40
CA TYR A 24 29.60 -12.79 16.91
C TYR A 24 28.42 -13.41 17.67
N PHE A 25 28.26 -14.73 17.61
CA PHE A 25 27.25 -15.49 18.35
C PHE A 25 27.90 -16.45 19.35
N HIS A 26 28.48 -15.94 20.45
CA HIS A 26 28.52 -16.61 21.76
C HIS A 26 29.38 -15.82 22.77
N LYS A 27 28.75 -14.91 23.52
CA LYS A 27 28.93 -14.68 24.98
C LYS A 27 28.43 -13.29 25.38
N CYS A 28 27.20 -13.22 25.87
CA CYS A 28 26.96 -12.70 27.21
C CYS A 28 25.56 -13.10 27.67
N SER A 29 25.49 -14.13 28.50
CA SER A 29 24.32 -14.44 29.34
C SER A 29 24.76 -14.33 30.79
N SER A 30 24.13 -13.43 31.54
CA SER A 30 23.83 -13.60 32.97
C SER A 30 22.88 -12.48 33.47
N SER A 31 21.59 -12.79 33.45
CA SER A 31 20.58 -12.60 34.51
C SER A 31 20.48 -11.28 35.31
N ARG A 32 19.33 -10.58 35.17
CA ARG A 32 18.36 -10.30 36.28
C ARG A 32 17.01 -9.76 35.76
N LYS A 33 15.96 -9.94 36.59
CA LYS A 33 14.53 -10.17 36.27
C LYS A 33 13.63 -8.92 36.13
N LYS A 34 12.60 -9.09 35.28
CA LYS A 34 11.18 -8.62 35.28
C LYS A 34 10.81 -7.18 35.69
N SER A 35 10.21 -6.44 34.75
CA SER A 35 8.85 -5.85 34.87
C SER A 35 8.29 -5.51 33.48
N ALA A 36 6.98 -5.64 33.32
CA ALA A 36 6.23 -5.49 32.08
C ALA A 36 5.91 -4.02 31.75
N ALA A 37 5.97 -3.67 30.46
CA ALA A 37 5.10 -2.69 29.82
C ALA A 37 5.11 -2.93 28.30
N GLU A 38 3.91 -3.11 27.74
CA GLU A 38 3.62 -3.28 26.32
C GLU A 38 4.06 -2.07 25.48
N ALA A 39 4.85 -2.33 24.44
CA ALA A 39 4.90 -1.60 23.16
C ALA A 39 5.93 -2.31 22.27
N GLY A 40 5.57 -3.50 21.80
CA GLY A 40 6.47 -4.39 21.08
C GLY A 40 6.47 -4.17 19.57
N ILE A 41 7.56 -3.52 19.11
CA ILE A 41 8.36 -3.90 17.94
C ILE A 41 7.88 -3.43 16.54
N VAL A 42 8.65 -2.46 16.05
CA VAL A 42 8.78 -1.96 14.68
C VAL A 42 9.80 -2.81 13.91
N THR A 43 9.45 -3.29 12.72
CA THR A 43 10.37 -3.68 11.62
C THR A 43 9.57 -3.55 10.31
N VAL A 44 9.70 -2.49 9.50
CA VAL A 44 10.81 -2.14 8.59
C VAL A 44 11.15 -3.29 7.64
N SER A 45 10.35 -3.46 6.58
CA SER A 45 10.67 -4.26 5.39
C SER A 45 10.60 -3.44 4.09
N ILE A 46 10.82 -2.12 4.16
CA ILE A 46 10.80 -1.23 2.99
C ILE A 46 12.18 -0.60 2.71
N LEU A 47 13.19 -0.81 3.56
CA LEU A 47 14.50 -0.13 3.45
C LEU A 47 15.60 -0.93 2.72
N GLU A 48 15.34 -2.10 2.12
CA GLU A 48 16.39 -2.90 1.46
C GLU A 48 16.89 -2.35 0.11
N SER A 49 16.60 -1.10 -0.23
CA SER A 49 17.26 -0.41 -1.36
C SER A 49 17.71 1.02 -1.06
N PHE A 50 17.68 1.44 0.21
CA PHE A 50 18.21 2.74 0.63
C PHE A 50 19.53 2.57 1.40
N PRO A 51 20.58 3.35 1.10
CA PRO A 51 21.67 3.52 2.06
C PRO A 51 21.02 3.97 3.37
N MET A 52 21.29 3.24 4.46
CA MET A 52 20.72 3.44 5.80
C MET A 52 20.58 4.93 6.13
N VAL A 53 19.36 5.48 5.97
CA VAL A 53 19.07 6.84 6.40
C VAL A 53 18.83 6.74 7.91
N PRO A 54 19.71 7.28 8.77
CA PRO A 54 19.38 7.36 10.19
C PRO A 54 18.09 8.17 10.36
N ASN A 55 17.23 7.76 11.30
CA ASN A 55 15.99 8.45 11.66
C ASN A 55 14.83 8.38 10.63
N VAL A 56 14.36 7.16 10.33
CA VAL A 56 13.15 6.91 9.53
C VAL A 56 12.00 6.44 10.42
N ARG A 57 10.82 7.06 10.28
CA ARG A 57 9.56 6.67 10.92
C ARG A 57 8.54 6.27 9.86
N VAL A 58 8.07 5.03 9.91
CA VAL A 58 7.02 4.54 9.00
C VAL A 58 5.68 4.63 9.71
N LEU A 59 4.73 5.35 9.13
CA LEU A 59 3.37 5.39 9.63
C LEU A 59 2.60 4.17 9.10
N PRO A 60 1.77 3.51 9.93
CA PRO A 60 0.97 2.40 9.49
C PRO A 60 0.02 2.86 8.38
N TYR A 61 -0.32 1.98 7.45
CA TYR A 61 -1.31 2.28 6.42
C TYR A 61 -2.68 2.54 7.08
N VAL A 62 -3.15 3.79 7.03
CA VAL A 62 -4.43 4.20 7.59
C VAL A 62 -5.46 4.26 6.46
N ALA A 63 -6.38 3.32 6.43
CA ALA A 63 -7.60 3.45 5.61
C ALA A 63 -8.52 4.47 6.30
N GLU A 64 -9.00 5.46 5.55
CA GLU A 64 -9.85 6.53 6.07
C GLU A 64 -11.10 5.97 6.74
N LYS A 65 -11.36 6.39 7.98
CA LYS A 65 -12.63 6.15 8.63
C LYS A 65 -13.55 7.30 8.28
N HIS A 66 -14.64 7.01 7.58
CA HIS A 66 -15.71 7.99 7.46
C HIS A 66 -16.40 8.13 8.83
N ASN A 67 -16.17 9.25 9.51
CA ASN A 67 -16.85 9.59 10.76
C ASN A 67 -18.28 10.05 10.46
N THR A 68 -19.27 9.24 10.82
CA THR A 68 -20.67 9.67 10.92
C THR A 68 -20.90 10.23 12.33
N THR A 69 -21.12 11.54 12.44
CA THR A 69 -21.40 12.21 13.71
C THR A 69 -22.88 12.12 14.07
N GLN A 70 -23.23 11.59 15.25
CA GLN A 70 -24.35 12.06 16.09
C GLN A 70 -24.04 11.84 17.59
N GLN A 71 -24.21 12.89 18.41
CA GLN A 71 -24.29 12.86 19.89
C GLN A 71 -25.66 12.22 20.29
N GLN A 72 -25.92 11.55 21.43
CA GLN A 72 -25.65 11.92 22.83
C GLN A 72 -26.03 10.76 23.82
N GLN A 73 -25.13 10.46 24.78
CA GLN A 73 -25.25 10.03 26.22
C GLN A 73 -26.31 9.02 26.77
N LEU A 74 -25.84 7.86 27.29
CA LEU A 74 -25.83 7.33 28.71
C LEU A 74 -25.78 5.77 28.76
N LEU A 75 -24.93 5.21 29.65
CA LEU A 75 -24.54 3.78 29.82
C LEU A 75 -25.31 3.07 30.97
N PRO A 76 -25.14 1.74 31.24
CA PRO A 76 -24.63 0.63 30.41
C PRO A 76 -25.53 -0.64 30.41
N GLU A 77 -25.51 -1.44 29.35
CA GLU A 77 -25.64 -2.91 29.50
C GLU A 77 -24.66 -3.59 28.55
N VAL A 78 -23.91 -4.54 29.10
CA VAL A 78 -22.76 -5.19 28.47
C VAL A 78 -23.26 -6.16 27.40
N ALA A 79 -23.35 -5.68 26.16
CA ALA A 79 -23.34 -6.52 24.98
C ALA A 79 -22.11 -6.14 24.14
N THR A 80 -21.28 -7.12 23.82
CA THR A 80 -20.14 -7.00 22.91
C THR A 80 -20.61 -6.54 21.53
N LEU A 81 -20.73 -5.23 21.33
CA LEU A 81 -20.95 -4.61 20.02
C LEU A 81 -19.75 -4.90 19.14
N GLN A 82 -19.84 -5.97 18.34
CA GLN A 82 -18.96 -6.15 17.19
C GLN A 82 -19.24 -4.97 16.26
N VAL A 83 -18.28 -4.07 16.12
CA VAL A 83 -18.35 -2.98 15.13
C VAL A 83 -18.44 -3.63 13.75
N GLU A 84 -19.64 -3.65 13.18
CA GLU A 84 -19.84 -4.18 11.83
C GLU A 84 -19.04 -3.34 10.84
N HIS A 85 -18.12 -3.98 10.11
CA HIS A 85 -17.39 -3.31 9.05
C HIS A 85 -18.34 -3.03 7.88
N PRO A 86 -18.31 -1.82 7.29
CA PRO A 86 -19.33 -1.35 6.34
C PRO A 86 -19.41 -2.16 5.04
N ARG A 87 -18.41 -2.98 4.75
CA ARG A 87 -18.33 -3.82 3.53
C ARG A 87 -18.23 -5.32 3.83
N GLY A 88 -18.35 -5.70 5.11
CA GLY A 88 -18.24 -7.10 5.53
C GLY A 88 -16.81 -7.59 5.71
N HIS A 89 -16.66 -8.91 5.83
CA HIS A 89 -15.38 -9.61 6.03
C HIS A 89 -15.25 -10.79 5.07
N ILE A 90 -14.02 -11.10 4.66
CA ILE A 90 -13.69 -12.29 3.88
C ILE A 90 -12.79 -13.23 4.69
N SER A 91 -13.08 -14.53 4.63
CA SER A 91 -12.33 -15.60 5.28
C SER A 91 -11.59 -16.44 4.25
N PHE A 92 -10.31 -16.65 4.48
CA PHE A 92 -9.45 -17.42 3.58
C PHE A 92 -8.29 -18.08 4.33
N THR A 93 -7.63 -19.03 3.67
CA THR A 93 -6.48 -19.74 4.23
C THR A 93 -5.35 -19.83 3.22
N LEU A 94 -4.13 -19.63 3.70
CA LEU A 94 -2.89 -19.83 2.96
C LEU A 94 -2.16 -21.10 3.43
N LYS A 95 -1.60 -21.83 2.47
CA LYS A 95 -0.64 -22.91 2.73
C LYS A 95 0.42 -22.90 1.65
N TYR A 96 1.68 -22.73 2.05
CA TYR A 96 2.82 -22.83 1.15
C TYR A 96 3.41 -24.24 1.18
N ASN A 97 3.80 -24.75 0.01
CA ASN A 97 4.57 -25.97 -0.13
C ASN A 97 5.94 -25.61 -0.72
N ALA A 98 6.98 -25.61 0.12
CA ALA A 98 8.34 -25.27 -0.30
C ALA A 98 8.95 -26.30 -1.27
N GLN A 99 8.59 -27.59 -1.16
CA GLN A 99 9.10 -28.64 -2.05
C GLN A 99 8.58 -28.47 -3.48
N GLU A 100 7.32 -28.07 -3.62
CA GLU A 100 6.68 -27.86 -4.91
C GLU A 100 6.78 -26.40 -5.40
N SER A 101 7.27 -25.47 -4.56
CA SER A 101 7.22 -24.03 -4.79
C SER A 101 5.79 -23.53 -5.12
N LYS A 102 4.80 -24.00 -4.35
CA LYS A 102 3.37 -23.71 -4.58
C LYS A 102 2.72 -22.99 -3.40
N LEU A 103 2.02 -21.90 -3.68
CA LEU A 103 1.13 -21.24 -2.72
C LEU A 103 -0.32 -21.63 -3.00
N LYS A 104 -0.96 -22.29 -2.03
CA LYS A 104 -2.39 -22.60 -2.07
C LYS A 104 -3.18 -21.54 -1.30
N VAL A 105 -4.21 -21.00 -1.95
CA VAL A 105 -5.14 -20.02 -1.39
C VAL A 105 -6.53 -20.63 -1.39
N LEU A 106 -7.05 -20.94 -0.21
CA LEU A 106 -8.43 -21.40 -0.04
C LEU A 106 -9.31 -20.19 0.29
N VAL A 107 -10.16 -19.78 -0.65
CA VAL A 107 -11.19 -18.76 -0.43
C VAL A 107 -12.41 -19.45 0.18
N GLN A 108 -12.70 -19.19 1.45
CA GLN A 108 -13.71 -19.93 2.20
C GLN A 108 -15.08 -19.29 2.08
N SER A 109 -15.25 -18.08 2.62
CA SER A 109 -16.54 -17.40 2.71
C SER A 109 -16.38 -15.90 2.88
N ALA A 110 -17.46 -15.15 2.71
CA ALA A 110 -17.57 -13.78 3.20
C ALA A 110 -18.85 -13.61 4.02
N ARG A 111 -18.93 -12.55 4.81
CA ARG A 111 -20.10 -12.21 5.64
C ARG A 111 -20.33 -10.71 5.68
N ASN A 112 -21.59 -10.33 5.88
CA ASN A 112 -22.06 -8.95 5.98
C ASN A 112 -21.65 -8.10 4.76
N LEU A 113 -21.73 -8.68 3.55
CA LEU A 113 -21.52 -7.92 2.32
C LEU A 113 -22.64 -6.87 2.16
N PRO A 114 -22.33 -5.66 1.67
CA PRO A 114 -23.30 -4.58 1.54
C PRO A 114 -24.36 -4.90 0.47
N MET A 115 -25.48 -4.19 0.51
CA MET A 115 -26.38 -4.08 -0.64
C MET A 115 -25.76 -3.10 -1.65
N THR A 116 -25.40 -3.61 -2.81
CA THR A 116 -24.79 -2.85 -3.91
C THR A 116 -25.82 -2.25 -4.86
N ASP A 117 -27.03 -2.85 -4.93
CA ASP A 117 -28.05 -2.46 -5.91
C ASP A 117 -29.17 -1.53 -5.41
N PHE A 118 -29.63 -0.68 -6.33
CA PHE A 118 -30.82 0.18 -6.20
C PHE A 118 -32.14 -0.61 -6.05
N PHE A 119 -32.12 -1.92 -6.32
CA PHE A 119 -33.24 -2.81 -6.07
C PHE A 119 -32.93 -3.67 -4.84
N PRO A 120 -33.84 -3.73 -3.86
CA PRO A 120 -33.59 -4.51 -2.65
C PRO A 120 -33.48 -6.00 -2.99
N GLY A 121 -32.28 -6.56 -2.82
CA GLY A 121 -32.15 -7.93 -2.34
C GLY A 121 -31.51 -8.98 -3.24
N ASN A 122 -30.60 -8.65 -4.17
CA ASN A 122 -29.71 -9.65 -4.74
C ASN A 122 -28.27 -9.13 -4.71
N CYS A 123 -27.38 -9.84 -4.00
CA CYS A 123 -25.95 -9.74 -4.19
C CYS A 123 -25.50 -11.08 -4.76
N ASP A 124 -24.81 -11.06 -5.89
CA ASP A 124 -24.28 -12.22 -6.59
C ASP A 124 -22.74 -12.28 -6.44
N PRO A 125 -22.18 -12.45 -5.23
CA PRO A 125 -20.76 -12.20 -5.01
C PRO A 125 -19.84 -13.27 -5.60
N TYR A 126 -18.68 -12.80 -6.07
CA TYR A 126 -17.54 -13.63 -6.44
C TYR A 126 -16.22 -12.93 -6.09
N VAL A 127 -15.11 -13.68 -6.13
CA VAL A 127 -13.78 -13.17 -5.75
C VAL A 127 -12.79 -13.36 -6.90
N TRP A 128 -12.06 -12.29 -7.23
CA TRP A 128 -10.81 -12.37 -7.97
C TRP A 128 -9.64 -12.58 -7.01
N VAL A 129 -8.83 -13.59 -7.29
CA VAL A 129 -7.63 -13.97 -6.52
C VAL A 129 -6.40 -13.71 -7.38
N THR A 130 -5.55 -12.77 -6.96
CA THR A 130 -4.40 -12.30 -7.76
C THR A 130 -3.15 -12.24 -6.88
N LEU A 131 -2.00 -12.66 -7.42
CA LEU A 131 -0.69 -12.36 -6.83
C LEU A 131 -0.06 -11.18 -7.55
N LEU A 132 -0.10 -10.04 -6.89
CA LEU A 132 0.45 -8.82 -7.45
C LEU A 132 1.99 -8.77 -7.26
N PRO A 133 2.74 -8.21 -8.22
CA PRO A 133 2.27 -7.29 -9.27
C PRO A 133 1.72 -7.96 -10.54
N ASP A 134 1.75 -9.28 -10.64
CA ASP A 134 1.27 -9.97 -11.83
C ASP A 134 -0.26 -10.02 -11.90
N ARG A 135 -0.84 -9.13 -12.71
CA ARG A 135 -2.28 -9.05 -12.93
C ARG A 135 -2.79 -9.98 -14.02
N LYS A 136 -1.90 -10.61 -14.79
CA LYS A 136 -2.30 -11.49 -15.90
C LYS A 136 -2.81 -12.82 -15.36
N HIS A 137 -2.12 -13.36 -14.35
CA HIS A 137 -2.48 -14.62 -13.71
C HIS A 137 -3.39 -14.36 -12.51
N ARG A 138 -4.70 -14.40 -12.76
CA ARG A 138 -5.74 -14.25 -11.75
C ARG A 138 -6.76 -15.37 -11.85
N PHE A 139 -7.29 -15.78 -10.70
CA PHE A 139 -8.33 -16.80 -10.60
C PHE A 139 -9.66 -16.17 -10.18
N LYS A 140 -10.77 -16.73 -10.66
CA LYS A 140 -12.12 -16.29 -10.30
C LYS A 140 -12.86 -17.43 -9.59
N THR A 141 -13.47 -17.15 -8.45
CA THR A 141 -14.40 -18.10 -7.80
C THR A 141 -15.69 -18.22 -8.60
N LYS A 142 -16.51 -19.23 -8.27
CA LYS A 142 -17.89 -19.26 -8.74
C LYS A 142 -18.68 -18.08 -8.17
N VAL A 143 -19.60 -17.57 -8.97
CA VAL A 143 -20.61 -16.60 -8.54
C VAL A 143 -21.61 -17.31 -7.62
N ARG A 144 -21.84 -16.74 -6.43
CA ARG A 144 -22.88 -17.22 -5.51
C ARG A 144 -24.07 -16.31 -5.63
N LYS A 145 -25.21 -16.85 -6.06
CA LYS A 145 -26.39 -16.03 -6.33
C LYS A 145 -27.11 -15.63 -5.05
N ASN A 146 -27.60 -14.40 -5.01
CA ASN A 146 -28.46 -13.82 -3.99
C ASN A 146 -28.03 -14.17 -2.54
N THR A 147 -26.83 -13.73 -2.16
CA THR A 147 -26.32 -13.92 -0.80
C THR A 147 -25.35 -12.83 -0.38
N HIS A 148 -25.55 -12.30 0.84
CA HIS A 148 -24.59 -11.42 1.53
C HIS A 148 -23.61 -12.20 2.42
N GLN A 149 -23.71 -13.54 2.42
CA GLN A 149 -22.89 -14.47 3.19
C GLN A 149 -22.46 -15.67 2.32
N PRO A 150 -21.70 -15.43 1.24
CA PRO A 150 -21.31 -16.50 0.32
C PRO A 150 -20.33 -17.49 0.96
N HIS A 151 -20.47 -18.77 0.61
CA HIS A 151 -19.49 -19.83 0.88
C HIS A 151 -18.95 -20.37 -0.45
N TRP A 152 -17.70 -20.07 -0.77
CA TRP A 152 -17.05 -20.57 -1.99
C TRP A 152 -16.36 -21.90 -1.73
N CYS A 153 -15.51 -21.96 -0.70
CA CYS A 153 -14.66 -23.10 -0.37
C CYS A 153 -13.84 -23.60 -1.58
N GLU A 154 -13.27 -22.66 -2.34
CA GLU A 154 -12.50 -22.94 -3.56
C GLU A 154 -11.01 -22.73 -3.30
N THR A 155 -10.18 -23.68 -3.74
CA THR A 155 -8.72 -23.61 -3.60
C THR A 155 -8.08 -23.25 -4.92
N PHE A 156 -7.26 -22.21 -4.92
CA PHE A 156 -6.43 -21.79 -6.04
C PHE A 156 -4.96 -22.05 -5.74
N CYS A 157 -4.18 -22.34 -6.77
CA CYS A 157 -2.77 -22.69 -6.63
C CYS A 157 -1.93 -21.80 -7.53
N PHE A 158 -1.02 -21.04 -6.93
CA PHE A 158 0.03 -20.34 -7.64
C PHE A 158 1.28 -21.22 -7.65
N GLU A 159 1.73 -21.57 -8.85
CA GLU A 159 2.90 -22.42 -9.08
C GLU A 159 4.14 -21.56 -9.41
N ASP A 160 5.30 -22.20 -9.48
CA ASP A 160 6.59 -21.54 -9.80
C ASP A 160 6.90 -20.32 -8.92
N LEU A 161 6.58 -20.44 -7.64
CA LEU A 161 6.71 -19.36 -6.65
C LEU A 161 7.72 -19.74 -5.55
N PRO A 162 9.04 -19.60 -5.80
CA PRO A 162 10.07 -19.75 -4.79
C PRO A 162 9.83 -18.85 -3.58
N ILE A 163 10.24 -19.30 -2.39
CA ILE A 163 9.99 -18.62 -1.12
C ILE A 163 10.52 -17.18 -1.10
N GLU A 164 11.64 -16.94 -1.77
CA GLU A 164 12.27 -15.61 -1.92
C GLU A 164 11.35 -14.63 -2.66
N LYS A 165 10.60 -15.10 -3.66
CA LYS A 165 9.67 -14.25 -4.40
C LYS A 165 8.48 -13.82 -3.53
N LEU A 166 8.10 -14.60 -2.52
CA LEU A 166 6.97 -14.24 -1.64
C LEU A 166 7.19 -12.90 -0.93
N GLN A 167 8.45 -12.56 -0.63
CA GLN A 167 8.80 -11.32 0.07
C GLN A 167 8.33 -10.06 -0.66
N THR A 168 8.24 -10.12 -1.99
CA THR A 168 7.85 -8.98 -2.84
C THR A 168 6.41 -9.05 -3.32
N GLN A 169 5.66 -10.09 -2.96
CA GLN A 169 4.32 -10.35 -3.49
C GLN A 169 3.23 -9.91 -2.52
N VAL A 170 2.09 -9.52 -3.08
CA VAL A 170 0.90 -9.17 -2.31
C VAL A 170 -0.26 -10.00 -2.86
N LEU A 171 -0.92 -10.75 -1.97
CA LEU A 171 -2.16 -11.42 -2.30
C LEU A 171 -3.30 -10.40 -2.28
N GLN A 172 -4.00 -10.27 -3.41
CA GLN A 172 -5.22 -9.50 -3.54
C GLN A 172 -6.41 -10.44 -3.64
N LEU A 173 -7.37 -10.28 -2.72
CA LEU A 173 -8.69 -10.86 -2.80
C LEU A 173 -9.70 -9.74 -3.02
N HIS A 174 -10.24 -9.62 -4.23
CA HIS A 174 -11.17 -8.55 -4.60
C HIS A 174 -12.56 -9.14 -4.82
N VAL A 175 -13.49 -8.75 -3.97
CA VAL A 175 -14.90 -9.18 -4.00
C VAL A 175 -15.70 -8.24 -4.88
N PHE A 176 -16.45 -8.83 -5.81
CA PHE A 176 -17.35 -8.14 -6.72
C PHE A 176 -18.76 -8.69 -6.60
N ASP A 177 -19.73 -7.85 -6.90
CA ASP A 177 -21.10 -8.24 -7.22
C ASP A 177 -21.22 -8.49 -8.73
N TYR A 178 -21.78 -9.63 -9.13
CA TYR A 178 -21.94 -9.95 -10.55
C TYR A 178 -23.21 -9.32 -11.11
N ASP A 179 -23.05 -8.58 -12.19
CA ASP A 179 -24.16 -7.96 -12.91
C ASP A 179 -24.37 -8.58 -14.29
N ARG A 180 -25.64 -8.84 -14.62
CA ARG A 180 -25.99 -9.40 -15.94
C ARG A 180 -25.93 -8.35 -17.05
N ILE A 181 -26.21 -7.09 -16.73
CA ILE A 181 -26.43 -6.01 -17.71
C ILE A 181 -25.37 -4.91 -17.58
N THR A 182 -25.05 -4.52 -16.36
CA THR A 182 -24.07 -3.50 -16.01
C THR A 182 -22.68 -4.11 -15.80
N ARG A 183 -21.70 -3.26 -15.47
CA ARG A 183 -20.39 -3.73 -15.04
C ARG A 183 -20.51 -4.20 -13.60
N ASP A 184 -19.91 -5.35 -13.31
CA ASP A 184 -19.79 -5.88 -11.94
C ASP A 184 -19.31 -4.82 -10.94
N ASP A 185 -20.04 -4.68 -9.84
CA ASP A 185 -19.76 -3.68 -8.81
C ASP A 185 -18.68 -4.16 -7.83
N SER A 186 -17.68 -3.31 -7.59
CA SER A 186 -16.63 -3.61 -6.62
C SER A 186 -17.15 -3.47 -5.18
N ILE A 187 -17.33 -4.60 -4.49
CA ILE A 187 -17.73 -4.63 -3.07
C ILE A 187 -16.56 -4.23 -2.17
N GLY A 188 -15.35 -4.72 -2.45
CA GLY A 188 -14.15 -4.38 -1.67
C GLY A 188 -13.05 -5.40 -1.81
N GLU A 189 -11.89 -5.10 -1.24
CA GLU A 189 -10.69 -5.91 -1.35
C GLU A 189 -9.95 -6.11 -0.02
N VAL A 190 -9.12 -7.16 0.00
CA VAL A 190 -8.06 -7.36 0.97
C VAL A 190 -6.74 -7.46 0.22
N LEU A 191 -5.76 -6.69 0.68
CA LEU A 191 -4.37 -6.73 0.23
C LEU A 191 -3.51 -7.27 1.38
N LEU A 192 -2.94 -8.46 1.19
CA LEU A 192 -2.09 -9.13 2.18
C LEU A 192 -0.67 -9.28 1.63
N PRO A 193 0.28 -8.43 2.06
CA PRO A 193 1.70 -8.61 1.75
C PRO A 193 2.20 -9.94 2.32
N LEU A 194 2.73 -10.80 1.46
CA LEU A 194 3.05 -12.17 1.85
C LEU A 194 4.28 -12.28 2.77
N TRP A 195 5.13 -11.24 2.83
CA TRP A 195 6.22 -11.15 3.81
C TRP A 195 5.72 -11.09 5.27
N GLN A 196 4.45 -10.74 5.50
CA GLN A 196 3.85 -10.66 6.83
C GLN A 196 3.31 -12.01 7.32
N VAL A 197 3.33 -13.03 6.47
CA VAL A 197 2.70 -14.32 6.74
C VAL A 197 3.77 -15.35 7.03
N ASP A 198 3.64 -16.05 8.16
CA ASP A 198 4.47 -17.22 8.44
C ASP A 198 4.03 -18.39 7.55
N MET A 199 4.87 -18.71 6.57
CA MET A 199 4.63 -19.74 5.56
C MET A 199 4.97 -21.17 6.03
N LEU A 200 5.48 -21.34 7.25
CA LEU A 200 5.81 -22.67 7.80
C LEU A 200 4.55 -23.48 8.10
N GLU A 201 3.49 -22.79 8.54
CA GLU A 201 2.22 -23.40 8.90
C GLU A 201 1.06 -22.89 8.04
N LYS A 202 -0.08 -23.58 8.15
CA LYS A 202 -1.33 -23.16 7.50
C LYS A 202 -1.88 -21.94 8.24
N GLN A 203 -2.01 -20.80 7.55
CA GLN A 203 -2.50 -19.56 8.14
C GLN A 203 -3.94 -19.26 7.69
N SER A 204 -4.83 -18.98 8.63
CA SER A 204 -6.24 -18.65 8.34
C SER A 204 -6.54 -17.22 8.76
N PHE A 205 -7.26 -16.50 7.90
CA PHE A 205 -7.52 -15.07 8.05
C PHE A 205 -9.03 -14.80 7.98
N CYS A 206 -9.47 -13.76 8.68
CA CYS A 206 -10.80 -13.18 8.56
C CYS A 206 -10.65 -11.66 8.55
N GLU A 207 -10.52 -11.10 7.35
CA GLU A 207 -10.13 -9.70 7.16
C GLU A 207 -11.34 -8.85 6.76
N PRO A 208 -11.47 -7.62 7.28
CA PRO A 208 -12.50 -6.70 6.82
C PRO A 208 -12.22 -6.25 5.39
N LEU A 209 -13.27 -6.18 4.57
CA LEU A 209 -13.16 -5.68 3.20
C LEU A 209 -12.97 -4.16 3.22
N LYS A 210 -11.95 -3.70 2.50
CA LYS A 210 -11.68 -2.27 2.29
C LYS A 210 -12.24 -1.86 0.92
N PRO A 211 -12.62 -0.60 0.71
CA PRO A 211 -12.91 -0.13 -0.65
C PRO A 211 -11.71 -0.45 -1.54
N ALA A 212 -11.92 -0.86 -2.79
CA ALA A 212 -10.81 -1.00 -3.73
C ALA A 212 -10.25 0.38 -4.09
N SER A 213 -8.95 0.46 -4.39
CA SER A 213 -8.36 1.73 -4.81
C SER A 213 -8.80 2.00 -6.25
N GLU A 214 -9.64 3.01 -6.47
CA GLU A 214 -10.10 3.34 -7.83
C GLU A 214 -8.96 3.92 -8.68
N TYR A 215 -7.98 4.56 -8.02
CA TYR A 215 -6.90 5.32 -8.67
C TYR A 215 -5.49 4.79 -8.32
N GLY A 216 -5.40 3.87 -7.37
CA GLY A 216 -4.15 3.32 -6.84
C GLY A 216 -3.63 4.01 -5.58
N ASP A 217 -2.55 3.48 -5.04
CA ASP A 217 -1.92 3.95 -3.82
C ASP A 217 -0.49 4.41 -4.12
N LEU A 218 -0.04 5.46 -3.44
CA LEU A 218 1.29 6.06 -3.59
C LEU A 218 2.05 6.01 -2.27
N LEU A 219 3.24 5.41 -2.27
CA LEU A 219 4.18 5.44 -1.17
C LEU A 219 5.13 6.62 -1.35
N MET A 220 5.24 7.46 -0.31
CA MET A 220 6.15 8.59 -0.32
C MET A 220 6.69 8.88 1.09
N SER A 221 7.76 9.67 1.14
CA SER A 221 8.33 10.17 2.39
C SER A 221 8.45 11.69 2.41
N LEU A 222 8.38 12.24 3.63
CA LEU A 222 8.59 13.65 3.93
C LEU A 222 9.68 13.78 4.99
N CYS A 223 10.61 14.71 4.80
CA CYS A 223 11.58 15.12 5.81
C CYS A 223 11.67 16.65 5.81
N TYR A 224 11.31 17.27 6.93
CA TYR A 224 11.30 18.72 7.08
C TYR A 224 12.45 19.17 7.98
N VAL A 225 13.31 20.04 7.47
CA VAL A 225 14.33 20.74 8.25
C VAL A 225 13.89 22.19 8.42
N PRO A 226 13.59 22.63 9.66
CA PRO A 226 13.09 23.98 9.91
C PRO A 226 13.99 25.07 9.34
N SER A 227 13.36 26.06 8.68
CA SER A 227 14.04 27.20 8.04
C SER A 227 15.06 26.86 6.93
N ASP A 228 15.11 25.62 6.46
CA ASP A 228 16.00 25.18 5.37
C ASP A 228 15.19 24.59 4.22
N LYS A 229 14.78 23.32 4.35
CA LYS A 229 14.18 22.58 3.24
C LYS A 229 13.14 21.55 3.68
N LEU A 230 12.19 21.32 2.78
CA LEU A 230 11.31 20.16 2.78
C LEU A 230 11.81 19.19 1.70
N THR A 231 12.17 17.96 2.09
CA THR A 231 12.53 16.89 1.16
C THR A 231 11.36 15.93 1.03
N VAL A 232 10.94 15.70 -0.22
CA VAL A 232 9.86 14.79 -0.59
C VAL A 232 10.44 13.67 -1.43
N THR A 233 10.32 12.42 -0.99
CA THR A 233 10.75 11.26 -1.80
C THR A 233 9.53 10.53 -2.32
N VAL A 234 9.40 10.45 -3.65
CA VAL A 234 8.39 9.62 -4.32
C VAL A 234 9.01 8.24 -4.49
N LEU A 235 8.48 7.24 -3.77
CA LEU A 235 9.11 5.91 -3.68
C LEU A 235 8.54 4.99 -4.76
N LYS A 236 7.28 4.60 -4.63
CA LYS A 236 6.60 3.72 -5.57
C LYS A 236 5.10 3.92 -5.52
N ALA A 237 4.41 3.55 -6.57
CA ALA A 237 2.95 3.45 -6.56
C ALA A 237 2.52 2.00 -6.79
N TRP A 238 1.25 1.74 -6.49
CA TRP A 238 0.68 0.42 -6.53
C TRP A 238 -0.77 0.50 -6.98
N ASP A 239 -1.21 -0.51 -7.75
CA ASP A 239 -2.58 -0.60 -8.26
C ASP A 239 -3.08 0.69 -8.94
N LEU A 240 -2.23 1.35 -9.71
CA LEU A 240 -2.68 2.53 -10.46
C LEU A 240 -3.79 2.13 -11.42
N ARG A 241 -4.75 3.03 -11.62
CA ARG A 241 -5.79 2.87 -12.66
C ARG A 241 -5.13 2.82 -14.03
N SER A 242 -5.49 1.83 -14.84
CA SER A 242 -5.11 1.80 -16.25
C SER A 242 -5.92 2.84 -17.03
N MET A 243 -5.24 3.75 -17.72
CA MET A 243 -5.89 4.72 -18.61
C MET A 243 -5.76 4.33 -20.08
N ASP A 244 -4.70 3.60 -20.44
CA ASP A 244 -4.46 3.15 -21.81
C ASP A 244 -5.35 1.97 -22.23
N ILE A 245 -5.60 1.87 -23.54
CA ILE A 245 -6.24 0.71 -24.20
C ILE A 245 -5.47 -0.60 -23.95
N ASN A 246 -4.15 -0.50 -23.72
CA ASN A 246 -3.29 -1.65 -23.41
C ASN A 246 -3.50 -2.21 -21.98
N LEU A 247 -4.44 -1.63 -21.21
CA LEU A 247 -4.74 -1.95 -19.81
C LEU A 247 -3.58 -1.67 -18.83
N LYS A 248 -2.70 -0.73 -19.19
CA LYS A 248 -1.59 -0.22 -18.38
C LYS A 248 -1.63 1.31 -18.37
N SER A 249 -0.54 1.91 -17.91
CA SER A 249 -0.26 3.33 -17.92
C SER A 249 1.25 3.55 -18.02
N ASP A 250 1.66 4.75 -18.40
CA ASP A 250 3.00 5.32 -18.36
C ASP A 250 3.09 6.38 -17.22
N PRO A 251 3.01 5.97 -15.94
CA PRO A 251 2.84 6.89 -14.82
C PRO A 251 4.05 7.81 -14.57
N TYR A 252 3.75 9.05 -14.19
CA TYR A 252 4.68 9.99 -13.56
C TYR A 252 3.98 10.87 -12.52
N VAL A 253 4.74 11.43 -11.59
CA VAL A 253 4.19 12.20 -10.45
C VAL A 253 4.59 13.65 -10.54
N LYS A 254 3.62 14.57 -10.45
CA LYS A 254 3.82 16.01 -10.27
C LYS A 254 3.67 16.38 -8.80
N LEU A 255 4.61 17.17 -8.30
CA LEU A 255 4.60 17.75 -6.96
C LEU A 255 4.46 19.27 -7.09
N CYS A 256 3.59 19.88 -6.30
CA CYS A 256 3.38 21.33 -6.27
C CYS A 256 3.27 21.82 -4.83
N LEU A 257 4.35 22.40 -4.30
CA LEU A 257 4.35 23.05 -2.99
C LEU A 257 3.79 24.47 -3.14
N ARG A 258 2.77 24.79 -2.36
CA ARG A 258 2.14 26.10 -2.28
C ARG A 258 2.32 26.64 -0.87
N SER A 259 2.92 27.81 -0.76
CA SER A 259 3.07 28.56 0.50
C SER A 259 2.44 29.93 0.34
N PRO A 260 1.85 30.52 1.39
CA PRO A 260 1.26 31.86 1.32
C PRO A 260 2.26 32.94 0.88
N GLU A 261 3.53 32.80 1.28
CA GLU A 261 4.56 33.83 1.09
C GLU A 261 5.34 33.70 -0.22
N LYS A 262 5.26 32.54 -0.89
CA LYS A 262 6.06 32.22 -2.07
C LYS A 262 5.20 31.73 -3.23
N ARG A 263 5.66 32.01 -4.45
CA ARG A 263 5.07 31.41 -5.66
C ARG A 263 5.19 29.89 -5.59
N ALA A 264 4.13 29.21 -6.03
CA ALA A 264 4.08 27.75 -6.07
C ALA A 264 5.27 27.14 -6.82
N GLU A 265 5.96 26.20 -6.17
CA GLU A 265 7.12 25.49 -6.72
C GLU A 265 6.70 24.11 -7.20
N LYS A 266 7.06 23.77 -8.44
CA LYS A 266 6.66 22.51 -9.09
C LYS A 266 7.87 21.63 -9.36
N ARG A 267 7.69 20.32 -9.21
CA ARG A 267 8.64 19.26 -9.56
C ARG A 267 7.89 18.09 -10.20
N LYS A 268 8.60 17.23 -10.92
CA LYS A 268 8.01 16.00 -11.47
C LYS A 268 9.04 14.88 -11.51
N THR A 269 8.58 13.63 -11.38
CA THR A 269 9.40 12.44 -11.60
C THR A 269 9.61 12.17 -13.09
N LYS A 270 10.48 11.21 -13.36
CA LYS A 270 10.54 10.54 -14.66
C LYS A 270 9.27 9.70 -14.89
N ILE A 271 9.00 9.48 -16.16
CA ILE A 271 7.93 8.59 -16.64
C ILE A 271 8.42 7.15 -16.57
N VAL A 272 7.64 6.28 -15.95
CA VAL A 272 7.90 4.84 -15.91
C VAL A 272 6.89 4.17 -16.82
N LYS A 273 7.35 3.51 -17.88
CA LYS A 273 6.46 3.02 -18.94
C LYS A 273 5.76 1.69 -18.61
N CYS A 274 4.56 1.52 -19.14
CA CYS A 274 3.81 0.27 -19.23
C CYS A 274 3.68 -0.46 -17.88
N THR A 275 3.32 0.25 -16.82
CA THR A 275 3.20 -0.32 -15.46
C THR A 275 2.11 0.36 -14.63
N LEU A 276 1.41 -0.45 -13.82
CA LEU A 276 0.48 0.04 -12.78
C LEU A 276 1.13 -0.01 -11.38
N SER A 277 2.40 -0.34 -11.30
CA SER A 277 3.17 -0.43 -10.05
C SER A 277 4.57 0.14 -10.25
N PRO A 278 4.69 1.44 -10.59
CA PRO A 278 5.96 2.07 -10.85
C PRO A 278 6.81 2.19 -9.57
N VAL A 279 8.12 2.01 -9.72
CA VAL A 279 9.12 2.37 -8.71
C VAL A 279 9.86 3.61 -9.22
N PHE A 280 9.76 4.71 -8.48
CA PHE A 280 10.35 6.00 -8.82
C PHE A 280 11.68 6.19 -8.09
N ASN A 281 11.68 6.07 -6.76
CA ASN A 281 12.81 6.37 -5.89
C ASN A 281 13.47 7.73 -6.17
N GLU A 282 12.65 8.77 -6.39
CA GLU A 282 13.11 10.12 -6.71
C GLU A 282 12.86 11.09 -5.55
N ALA A 283 13.91 11.81 -5.14
CA ALA A 283 13.86 12.79 -4.05
C ALA A 283 13.90 14.22 -4.60
N PHE A 284 13.04 15.08 -4.05
CA PHE A 284 12.90 16.49 -4.41
C PHE A 284 13.05 17.36 -3.18
N SER A 285 13.90 18.39 -3.25
CA SER A 285 14.04 19.39 -2.20
C SER A 285 13.36 20.69 -2.60
N PHE A 286 12.56 21.22 -1.67
CA PHE A 286 11.89 22.52 -1.74
C PHE A 286 12.50 23.44 -0.68
N ASN A 287 12.80 24.69 -1.05
CA ASN A 287 13.33 25.67 -0.11
C ASN A 287 12.20 26.31 0.70
N VAL A 288 12.19 26.03 2.00
CA VAL A 288 11.15 26.49 2.95
C VAL A 288 11.71 27.51 3.96
N ALA A 289 12.87 28.12 3.66
CA ALA A 289 13.36 29.26 4.41
C ALA A 289 12.35 30.41 4.30
N ASN A 290 12.00 31.02 5.43
CA ASN A 290 11.03 32.12 5.52
C ASN A 290 9.63 31.79 4.97
N THR A 291 9.20 30.53 5.01
CA THR A 291 7.81 30.14 4.68
C THR A 291 7.11 29.61 5.93
N ASN A 292 5.83 29.94 6.08
CA ASN A 292 5.00 29.25 7.06
C ASN A 292 4.62 27.85 6.54
N ILE A 293 5.39 26.84 6.95
CA ILE A 293 5.18 25.46 6.51
C ILE A 293 3.86 24.87 7.02
N GLU A 294 3.33 25.39 8.14
CA GLU A 294 2.07 24.91 8.73
C GLU A 294 0.86 25.31 7.88
N GLU A 295 0.93 26.49 7.25
CA GLU A 295 -0.06 27.02 6.30
C GLU A 295 0.23 26.62 4.84
N SER A 296 1.34 25.93 4.61
CA SER A 296 1.69 25.42 3.28
C SER A 296 0.92 24.14 2.95
N SER A 297 0.78 23.88 1.66
CA SER A 297 0.17 22.65 1.14
C SER A 297 1.02 22.06 0.02
N LEU A 298 1.13 20.74 -0.01
CA LEU A 298 1.81 19.98 -1.04
C LEU A 298 0.80 19.16 -1.81
N GLU A 299 0.57 19.54 -3.06
CA GLU A 299 -0.28 18.79 -3.98
C GLU A 299 0.55 17.76 -4.73
N ILE A 300 0.08 16.51 -4.73
CA ILE A 300 0.69 15.40 -5.45
C ILE A 300 -0.32 14.86 -6.45
N VAL A 301 0.10 14.78 -7.71
CA VAL A 301 -0.75 14.35 -8.82
C VAL A 301 -0.02 13.26 -9.59
N VAL A 302 -0.63 12.08 -9.67
CA VAL A 302 -0.17 10.97 -10.50
C VAL A 302 -0.88 11.08 -11.84
N MET A 303 -0.08 11.15 -12.90
CA MET A 303 -0.53 11.35 -14.28
C MET A 303 -0.14 10.13 -15.10
N ASP A 304 -0.93 9.83 -16.12
CA ASP A 304 -0.55 8.96 -17.23
C ASP A 304 0.08 9.81 -18.34
N PHE A 305 1.16 9.33 -18.93
CA PHE A 305 1.80 10.02 -20.05
C PHE A 305 1.36 9.42 -21.38
N ASP A 306 0.75 10.24 -22.23
CA ASP A 306 0.31 9.83 -23.56
C ASP A 306 1.29 10.28 -24.63
N ASN A 307 1.75 9.36 -25.47
CA ASN A 307 2.59 9.72 -26.62
C ASN A 307 1.83 10.60 -27.63
N ILE A 308 0.49 10.49 -27.66
CA ILE A 308 -0.39 11.24 -28.55
C ILE A 308 -1.58 11.73 -27.73
N GLY A 309 -1.70 13.05 -27.57
CA GLY A 309 -2.81 13.66 -26.83
C GLY A 309 -2.34 14.46 -25.62
N ARG A 310 -3.20 14.55 -24.61
CA ARG A 310 -2.90 15.23 -23.35
C ARG A 310 -2.85 14.18 -22.26
N ASP A 311 -1.78 14.22 -21.47
CA ASP A 311 -1.61 13.40 -20.27
C ASP A 311 -2.88 13.36 -19.41
N GLU A 312 -3.33 12.15 -19.10
CA GLU A 312 -4.53 11.93 -18.31
C GLU A 312 -4.24 11.88 -16.80
N LEU A 313 -5.20 12.34 -16.00
CA LEU A 313 -5.10 12.26 -14.54
C LEU A 313 -5.43 10.84 -14.09
N ILE A 314 -4.49 10.18 -13.42
CA ILE A 314 -4.76 8.92 -12.70
C ILE A 314 -5.38 9.24 -11.35
N GLY A 315 -4.73 10.08 -10.54
CA GLY A 315 -5.27 10.47 -9.23
C GLY A 315 -4.41 11.48 -8.50
N ARG A 316 -4.91 12.00 -7.38
CA ARG A 316 -4.24 13.06 -6.61
C ARG A 316 -4.46 12.94 -5.11
N ILE A 317 -3.57 13.57 -4.35
CA ILE A 317 -3.70 13.81 -2.91
C ILE A 317 -3.18 15.20 -2.56
N MET A 318 -3.60 15.73 -1.41
CA MET A 318 -3.17 17.02 -0.87
C MET A 318 -2.69 16.82 0.57
N LEU A 319 -1.39 17.06 0.80
CA LEU A 319 -0.81 17.04 2.13
C LEU A 319 -0.79 18.47 2.68
N ALA A 320 -1.47 18.70 3.80
CA ALA A 320 -1.53 20.01 4.46
C ALA A 320 -1.92 19.81 5.93
N GLY A 321 -1.54 20.76 6.78
CA GLY A 321 -1.89 20.73 8.22
C GLY A 321 -3.37 21.02 8.46
N ARG A 322 -3.99 21.78 7.57
CA ARG A 322 -5.44 22.02 7.50
C ARG A 322 -5.90 21.75 6.08
N ASP A 323 -7.09 21.19 5.92
CA ASP A 323 -7.70 20.90 4.61
C ASP A 323 -6.87 19.96 3.71
N GLY A 324 -6.13 19.03 4.31
CA GLY A 324 -5.59 17.89 3.57
C GLY A 324 -6.70 17.12 2.86
N SER A 325 -6.38 16.37 1.81
CA SER A 325 -7.40 15.62 1.05
C SER A 325 -8.09 14.54 1.89
N GLY A 326 -7.58 14.26 3.09
CA GLY A 326 -8.13 13.31 4.04
C GLY A 326 -7.29 13.16 5.31
N GLU A 327 -7.71 12.24 6.17
CA GLU A 327 -7.12 12.05 7.50
C GLU A 327 -5.68 11.52 7.42
N SER A 328 -5.43 10.56 6.51
CA SER A 328 -4.10 10.00 6.26
C SER A 328 -3.10 11.07 5.85
N GLU A 329 -3.51 11.94 4.93
CA GLU A 329 -2.70 13.04 4.40
C GLU A 329 -2.40 14.11 5.44
N THR A 330 -3.42 14.52 6.20
CA THR A 330 -3.28 15.49 7.29
C THR A 330 -2.35 14.95 8.37
N LYS A 331 -2.52 13.68 8.75
CA LYS A 331 -1.67 13.01 9.74
C LYS A 331 -0.21 12.96 9.29
N HIS A 332 0.08 12.60 8.05
CA HIS A 332 1.47 12.56 7.54
C HIS A 332 2.12 13.94 7.62
N TRP A 333 1.39 15.00 7.23
CA TRP A 333 1.91 16.37 7.31
C TRP A 333 2.19 16.80 8.74
N LEU A 334 1.26 16.55 9.67
CA LEU A 334 1.44 16.88 11.08
C LEU A 334 2.59 16.08 11.73
N GLU A 335 2.72 14.80 11.41
CA GLU A 335 3.81 13.97 11.90
C GLU A 335 5.18 14.44 11.38
N MET A 336 5.26 14.90 10.13
CA MET A 336 6.46 15.54 9.59
C MET A 336 6.80 16.83 10.35
N LEU A 337 5.82 17.66 10.66
CA LEU A 337 6.03 18.91 11.42
C LEU A 337 6.47 18.65 12.87
N ALA A 338 5.86 17.66 13.52
CA ALA A 338 6.16 17.29 14.89
C ALA A 338 7.55 16.63 15.06
N ASN A 339 8.12 16.11 13.97
CA ASN A 339 9.37 15.36 13.99
C ASN A 339 10.38 15.94 12.97
N PRO A 340 10.93 17.14 13.23
CA PRO A 340 11.88 17.78 12.31
C PRO A 340 13.14 16.94 12.12
N SER A 341 13.67 16.94 10.90
CA SER A 341 14.82 16.14 10.44
C SER A 341 14.64 14.62 10.51
N ILE A 342 13.45 14.13 10.86
CA ILE A 342 13.08 12.72 10.79
C ILE A 342 12.32 12.49 9.50
N THR A 343 12.69 11.44 8.78
CA THR A 343 11.98 11.05 7.56
C THR A 343 10.73 10.26 7.93
N VAL A 344 9.56 10.79 7.63
CA VAL A 344 8.28 10.11 7.80
C VAL A 344 7.89 9.47 6.47
N VAL A 345 7.51 8.19 6.49
CA VAL A 345 7.14 7.41 5.29
C VAL A 345 5.70 6.92 5.44
N GLN A 346 4.87 7.12 4.42
CA GLN A 346 3.47 6.68 4.46
C GLN A 346 2.91 6.38 3.06
N TRP A 347 2.03 5.38 3.01
CA TRP A 347 1.16 5.10 1.86
C TRP A 347 -0.07 6.01 1.89
N HIS A 348 -0.45 6.50 0.72
CA HIS A 348 -1.66 7.31 0.53
C HIS A 348 -2.49 6.76 -0.60
N ARG A 349 -3.81 6.68 -0.40
CA ARG A 349 -4.74 6.31 -1.46
C ARG A 349 -5.03 7.51 -2.35
N LEU A 350 -4.84 7.33 -3.65
CA LEU A 350 -5.10 8.36 -4.64
C LEU A 350 -6.61 8.59 -4.78
N LYS A 351 -6.98 9.85 -5.01
CA LYS A 351 -8.38 10.30 -5.11
C LYS A 351 -8.64 10.93 -6.47
N ALA A 352 -9.92 10.97 -6.85
CA ALA A 352 -10.40 11.65 -8.04
C ALA A 352 -10.07 13.15 -8.01
N GLU A 353 -10.26 13.83 -9.14
CA GLU A 353 -10.25 15.28 -9.16
C GLU A 353 -11.35 15.84 -8.26
N ALA A 354 -10.98 16.61 -7.23
CA ALA A 354 -11.97 17.34 -6.46
C ALA A 354 -12.64 18.35 -7.39
N ARG A 355 -13.93 18.12 -7.71
CA ARG A 355 -14.76 19.12 -8.40
C ARG A 355 -14.63 20.42 -7.63
N SER A 356 -14.06 21.45 -8.26
CA SER A 356 -14.02 22.79 -7.67
C SER A 356 -15.45 23.13 -7.25
N ARG A 357 -15.71 23.34 -5.96
CA ARG A 357 -16.96 23.96 -5.51
C ARG A 357 -17.06 25.27 -6.29
N GLY A 358 -17.94 25.29 -7.29
CA GLY A 358 -18.14 26.46 -8.12
C GLY A 358 -18.37 27.64 -7.20
N LYS A 359 -17.55 28.69 -7.34
CA LYS A 359 -17.89 30.00 -6.79
C LYS A 359 -19.29 30.30 -7.35
N LYS A 360 -20.32 30.21 -6.51
CA LYS A 360 -21.60 30.81 -6.84
C LYS A 360 -21.30 32.28 -7.05
N ALA A 361 -21.35 32.71 -8.31
CA ALA A 361 -21.42 34.11 -8.64
C ALA A 361 -22.69 34.62 -7.95
N VAL A 362 -22.50 35.43 -6.91
CA VAL A 362 -23.57 36.27 -6.38
C VAL A 362 -23.66 37.41 -7.39
N HIS A 363 -24.71 37.38 -8.21
CA HIS A 363 -25.14 38.53 -9.01
C HIS A 363 -26.15 39.33 -8.21
#